data_AF-A0A8C9LE81-F1
#
_entry.id   AF-A0A8C9LE81-F1
#
_cell.length_a   1.000
_cell.length_b   1.000
_cell.length_c   1.000
_cell.angle_alpha   90.00
_cell.angle_beta   90.00
_cell.angle_gamma   90.00
#
_symmetry.space_group_name_H-M   'P 1'
#
loop_
_entity.id
_entity.type
_entity.pdbx_description
1 polymer ?
#
loop_
_entity_poly.entity_id
_entity_poly.type
_entity_poly.pdbx_seq_one_letter_code
_entity_poly.pdbx_strand_id
1 'polypeptide(L)'
;WREGDSLCCPCPLTVPSDLTPEECQELENIRRRKQELLADIQRLKDEIAEVTNEIENLGSTEERKNMQRNKQVAMGRKKFNMDPKKGIQFLIENDLLKNTCEDIAQFLYKGEGLNKTAIGDYLGERDEFNIQVLHAFVELHEFTDLNLVQALRQFLWSFRLPGEAQKIDRMMEAFAQRYCQCNPGVFQSTDTCYVLSFAIIMLNTSLHNPNVKDKPTAERFIAMNRGINDGGDLPEELLRNLYESIKNEPFKIPEDDGNDLTHTFFNPDREGWLLKLGECWQPDGCSLTTWTPRGILPRGCCAELVPGSGVRAQSLGALHSTGAQQGPIGAPGSERRAAPGLRVPLHASERSLPHLPTALSPPHPGSTCRQRAWHPRCTARRSQTRACPTPWLLQLLISAPPGDLCPG
;
A
#
# COMPACT_ATOMS: atom_id res chain seq x y z
N TRP A 1 -54.37 -0.46 32.01
CA TRP A 1 -55.75 -0.82 32.37
C TRP A 1 -56.63 0.37 32.06
N ARG A 2 -57.68 0.13 31.29
CA ARG A 2 -58.51 1.11 30.58
C ARG A 2 -59.15 2.11 31.55
N GLU A 3 -59.25 3.36 31.10
CA GLU A 3 -60.20 4.36 31.60
C GLU A 3 -61.59 3.74 31.70
N GLY A 4 -62.14 3.75 32.91
CA GLY A 4 -63.42 3.12 33.19
C GLY A 4 -63.68 3.03 34.69
N ASP A 5 -63.51 4.14 35.42
CA ASP A 5 -64.18 4.32 36.70
C ASP A 5 -64.58 5.79 36.82
N SER A 6 -65.80 6.02 36.34
CA SER A 6 -66.70 7.08 36.75
C SER A 6 -66.50 7.48 38.21
N LEU A 7 -66.25 8.76 38.43
CA LEU A 7 -66.40 9.47 39.70
C LEU A 7 -67.81 9.25 40.26
N CYS A 8 -68.02 8.14 40.97
CA CYS A 8 -69.16 8.01 41.86
C CYS A 8 -68.88 8.84 43.11
N CYS A 9 -69.83 9.72 43.44
CA CYS A 9 -69.86 10.49 44.68
C CYS A 9 -69.56 9.59 45.90
N PRO A 10 -68.96 10.13 46.97
CA PRO A 10 -68.80 9.38 48.21
C PRO A 10 -70.19 9.19 48.85
N CYS A 11 -70.84 8.05 48.58
CA CYS A 11 -71.98 7.63 49.37
C CYS A 11 -71.48 7.35 50.80
N PRO A 12 -72.08 7.96 51.85
CA PRO A 12 -71.74 7.61 53.21
C PRO A 12 -72.23 6.17 53.43
N LEU A 13 -71.29 5.23 53.55
CA LEU A 13 -71.61 3.85 53.91
C LEU A 13 -72.22 3.86 55.31
N THR A 14 -73.54 3.77 55.38
CA THR A 14 -74.29 3.54 56.62
C THR A 14 -73.80 2.24 57.25
N VAL A 15 -73.28 2.36 58.46
CA VAL A 15 -72.84 1.22 59.27
C VAL A 15 -74.09 0.39 59.60
N PRO A 16 -74.12 -0.93 59.34
CA PRO A 16 -75.25 -1.79 59.66
C PRO A 16 -75.55 -1.74 61.17
N SER A 17 -76.82 -1.67 61.56
CA SER A 17 -77.28 -1.41 62.93
C SER A 17 -77.05 -2.54 63.95
N ASP A 18 -76.49 -3.68 63.53
CA ASP A 18 -76.42 -4.92 64.32
C ASP A 18 -74.96 -5.40 64.54
N LEU A 19 -74.02 -4.49 64.81
CA LEU A 19 -72.62 -4.83 65.11
C LEU A 19 -72.34 -4.71 66.61
N THR A 20 -71.71 -5.73 67.19
CA THR A 20 -71.23 -5.67 68.57
C THR A 20 -70.14 -4.59 68.71
N PRO A 21 -69.90 -4.03 69.91
CA PRO A 21 -68.87 -3.01 70.11
C PRO A 21 -67.46 -3.49 69.72
N GLU A 22 -67.17 -4.79 69.86
CA GLU A 22 -65.91 -5.40 69.43
C GLU A 22 -65.78 -5.43 67.90
N GLU A 23 -66.84 -5.81 67.18
CA GLU A 23 -66.87 -5.80 65.71
C GLU A 23 -66.81 -4.38 65.14
N CYS A 24 -67.44 -3.40 65.78
CA CYS A 24 -67.31 -1.98 65.41
C CYS A 24 -65.85 -1.52 65.50
N GLN A 25 -65.14 -1.92 66.55
CA GLN A 25 -63.74 -1.54 66.77
C GLN A 25 -62.80 -2.26 65.79
N GLU A 26 -63.08 -3.52 65.45
CA GLU A 26 -62.33 -4.26 64.44
C GLU A 26 -62.54 -3.67 63.03
N LEU A 27 -63.76 -3.28 62.68
CA LEU A 27 -64.07 -2.66 61.40
C LEU A 27 -63.39 -1.29 61.25
N GLU A 28 -63.26 -0.54 62.34
CA GLU A 28 -62.49 0.71 62.38
C GLU A 28 -60.98 0.46 62.24
N ASN A 29 -60.46 -0.60 62.87
CA ASN A 29 -59.07 -1.03 62.68
C ASN A 29 -58.78 -1.44 61.24
N ILE A 30 -59.70 -2.16 60.58
CA ILE A 30 -59.61 -2.56 59.18
C ILE A 30 -59.65 -1.33 58.27
N ARG A 31 -60.53 -0.36 58.55
CA ARG A 31 -60.60 0.91 57.80
C ARG A 31 -59.30 1.71 57.91
N ARG A 32 -58.73 1.82 59.11
CA ARG A 32 -57.42 2.45 59.32
C ARG A 32 -56.32 1.73 58.54
N ARG A 33 -56.25 0.40 58.65
CA ARG A 33 -55.26 -0.43 57.91
C ARG A 33 -55.41 -0.27 56.40
N LYS A 34 -56.65 -0.19 55.90
CA LYS A 34 -56.93 0.06 54.48
C LYS A 34 -56.44 1.44 54.04
N GLN A 35 -56.63 2.48 54.86
CA GLN A 35 -56.10 3.81 54.57
C GLN A 35 -54.57 3.83 54.57
N GLU A 36 -53.92 3.15 55.52
CA GLU A 36 -52.46 2.98 55.55
C GLU A 36 -51.94 2.32 54.26
N LEU A 37 -52.54 1.18 53.87
CA LEU A 37 -52.15 0.48 52.64
C LEU A 37 -52.39 1.30 51.37
N LEU A 38 -53.47 2.08 51.31
CA LEU A 38 -53.73 2.97 50.18
C LEU A 38 -52.69 4.10 50.10
N ALA A 39 -52.28 4.64 51.25
CA ALA A 39 -51.21 5.64 51.31
C ALA A 39 -49.86 5.05 50.86
N ASP A 40 -49.54 3.81 51.28
CA ASP A 40 -48.32 3.11 50.87
C ASP A 40 -48.33 2.79 49.36
N ILE A 41 -49.47 2.35 48.81
CA ILE A 41 -49.61 2.14 47.36
C ILE A 41 -49.38 3.44 46.60
N GLN A 42 -49.90 4.56 47.10
CA GLN A 42 -49.69 5.86 46.46
C GLN A 42 -48.21 6.27 46.51
N ARG A 43 -47.56 6.11 47.66
CA ARG A 43 -46.12 6.35 47.79
C ARG A 43 -45.30 5.51 46.81
N LEU A 44 -45.57 4.21 46.74
CA LEU A 44 -44.87 3.31 45.81
C LEU A 44 -45.12 3.68 44.34
N LYS A 45 -46.31 4.16 43.99
CA LYS A 45 -46.58 4.67 42.64
C LYS A 45 -45.76 5.91 42.31
N ASP A 46 -45.64 6.83 43.27
CA ASP A 46 -44.87 8.05 43.11
C ASP A 46 -43.37 7.73 42.99
N GLU A 47 -42.86 6.79 43.80
CA GLU A 47 -41.48 6.28 43.70
C GLU A 47 -41.21 5.59 42.36
N ILE A 48 -42.13 4.74 41.86
CA ILE A 48 -41.98 4.11 40.55
C ILE A 48 -41.96 5.16 39.44
N ALA A 49 -42.83 6.18 39.51
CA ALA A 49 -42.88 7.25 38.54
C ALA A 49 -41.57 8.06 38.50
N GLU A 50 -40.99 8.35 39.67
CA GLU A 50 -39.70 9.01 39.81
C GLU A 50 -38.57 8.18 39.18
N VAL A 51 -38.46 6.90 39.55
CA VAL A 51 -37.44 6.00 38.99
C VAL A 51 -37.57 5.84 37.47
N THR A 52 -38.79 5.75 36.94
CA THR A 52 -39.00 5.70 35.48
C THR A 52 -38.51 6.96 34.78
N ASN A 53 -38.77 8.14 35.36
CA ASN A 53 -38.30 9.41 34.79
C ASN A 53 -36.76 9.54 34.83
N GLU A 54 -36.11 9.03 35.88
CA GLU A 54 -34.65 8.98 35.97
C GLU A 54 -34.04 8.07 34.89
N ILE A 55 -34.62 6.88 34.67
CA ILE A 55 -34.17 5.95 33.64
C ILE A 55 -34.28 6.57 32.24
N GLU A 56 -35.40 7.24 31.94
CA GLU A 56 -35.60 7.92 30.65
C GLU A 56 -34.60 9.08 30.46
N ASN A 57 -34.37 9.88 31.50
CA ASN A 57 -33.40 10.97 31.46
C ASN A 57 -31.96 10.47 31.27
N LEU A 58 -31.56 9.40 31.97
CA LEU A 58 -30.25 8.77 31.81
C LEU A 58 -30.09 8.22 30.39
N GLY A 59 -31.09 7.51 29.86
CA GLY A 59 -31.08 6.99 28.49
C GLY A 59 -30.89 8.10 27.46
N SER A 60 -31.64 9.20 27.56
CA SER A 60 -31.53 10.34 26.65
C SER A 60 -30.17 11.06 26.74
N THR A 61 -29.55 11.06 27.92
CA THR A 61 -28.23 11.67 28.15
C THR A 61 -27.12 10.81 27.55
N GLU A 62 -27.21 9.50 27.72
CA GLU A 62 -26.27 8.52 27.15
C GLU A 62 -26.30 8.56 25.61
N GLU A 63 -27.50 8.62 25.02
CA GLU A 63 -27.68 8.73 23.56
C GLU A 63 -27.10 10.03 22.99
N ARG A 64 -27.29 11.17 23.65
CA ARG A 64 -26.69 12.45 23.21
C ARG A 64 -25.16 12.40 23.27
N LYS A 65 -24.60 11.86 24.36
CA LYS A 65 -23.15 11.68 24.49
C LYS A 65 -22.59 10.76 23.42
N ASN A 66 -23.26 9.65 23.14
CA ASN A 66 -22.83 8.71 22.11
C ASN A 66 -22.92 9.31 20.71
N MET A 67 -23.99 10.06 20.42
CA MET A 67 -24.13 10.79 19.15
C MET A 67 -23.04 11.85 18.98
N GLN A 68 -22.70 12.57 20.04
CA GLN A 68 -21.61 13.54 20.03
C GLN A 68 -20.26 12.87 19.80
N ARG A 69 -19.96 11.77 20.51
CA ARG A 69 -18.75 10.97 20.32
C ARG A 69 -18.63 10.48 18.88
N ASN A 70 -19.71 9.91 18.32
CA ASN A 70 -19.74 9.42 16.94
C ASN A 70 -19.50 10.54 15.92
N LYS A 71 -20.05 11.74 16.14
CA LYS A 71 -19.79 12.92 15.30
C LYS A 71 -18.33 13.34 15.36
N GLN A 72 -17.70 13.34 16.54
CA GLN A 72 -16.28 13.69 16.66
C GLN A 72 -15.38 12.63 16.02
N VAL A 73 -15.69 11.34 16.19
CA VAL A 73 -14.97 10.24 15.51
C VAL A 73 -15.07 10.39 14.00
N ALA A 74 -16.26 10.65 13.46
CA ALA A 74 -16.46 10.87 12.02
C ALA A 74 -15.66 12.10 11.52
N MET A 75 -15.60 13.17 12.30
CA MET A 75 -14.78 14.34 11.99
C MET A 75 -13.28 14.01 12.02
N GLY A 76 -12.82 13.23 13.00
CA GLY A 76 -11.44 12.77 13.10
C GLY A 76 -11.02 11.90 11.92
N ARG A 77 -11.88 10.98 11.47
CA ARG A 77 -11.68 10.17 10.25
C ARG A 77 -11.55 11.05 9.00
N LYS A 78 -12.43 12.06 8.84
CA LYS A 78 -12.32 13.03 7.74
C LYS A 78 -11.01 13.82 7.78
N LYS A 79 -10.59 14.27 8.96
CA LYS A 79 -9.29 14.94 9.14
C LYS A 79 -8.13 14.02 8.79
N PHE A 80 -8.17 12.74 9.21
CA PHE A 80 -7.16 11.75 8.87
C PHE A 80 -7.03 11.55 7.36
N ASN A 81 -8.15 11.45 6.64
CA ASN A 81 -8.15 11.27 5.19
C ASN A 81 -7.59 12.49 4.43
N MET A 82 -7.56 13.67 5.05
CA MET A 82 -6.92 14.86 4.49
C MET A 82 -5.44 14.99 4.91
N ASP A 83 -5.15 14.71 6.18
CA ASP A 83 -3.81 14.77 6.77
C ASP A 83 -3.74 13.76 7.92
N PRO A 84 -3.08 12.61 7.72
CA PRO A 84 -3.05 11.52 8.69
C PRO A 84 -2.52 11.94 10.07
N LYS A 85 -1.48 12.79 10.09
CA LYS A 85 -0.85 13.27 11.32
C LYS A 85 -1.82 14.15 12.11
N LYS A 86 -2.46 15.12 11.45
CA LYS A 86 -3.46 15.99 12.10
C LYS A 86 -4.72 15.23 12.52
N GLY A 87 -5.13 14.23 11.74
CA GLY A 87 -6.27 13.37 12.07
C GLY A 87 -6.06 12.57 13.35
N ILE A 88 -4.91 11.90 13.48
CA ILE A 88 -4.53 11.17 14.69
C ILE A 88 -4.40 12.14 15.87
N GLN A 89 -3.74 13.28 15.68
CA GLN A 89 -3.62 14.29 16.73
C GLN A 89 -4.99 14.77 17.23
N PHE A 90 -5.93 15.06 16.34
CA PHE A 90 -7.29 15.44 16.71
C PHE A 90 -8.01 14.34 17.52
N LEU A 91 -7.87 13.07 17.12
CA LEU A 91 -8.49 11.96 17.84
C LEU A 91 -7.90 11.80 19.24
N ILE A 92 -6.59 12.04 19.41
CA ILE A 92 -5.92 12.02 20.70
C ILE A 92 -6.37 13.19 21.59
N GLU A 93 -6.38 14.41 21.05
CA GLU A 93 -6.77 15.63 21.78
C GLU A 93 -8.24 15.62 22.25
N ASN A 94 -9.10 14.82 21.60
CA ASN A 94 -10.51 14.67 21.97
C ASN A 94 -10.79 13.39 22.79
N ASP A 95 -9.76 12.72 23.31
CA ASP A 95 -9.87 11.46 24.08
C ASP A 95 -10.64 10.33 23.34
N LEU A 96 -10.56 10.34 22.02
CA LEU A 96 -11.17 9.33 21.15
C LEU A 96 -10.20 8.20 20.80
N LEU A 97 -8.90 8.47 20.88
CA LEU A 97 -7.81 7.55 20.61
C LEU A 97 -6.70 7.79 21.63
N LYS A 98 -6.10 6.72 22.15
CA LYS A 98 -4.95 6.84 23.06
C LYS A 98 -3.68 7.10 22.24
N ASN A 99 -2.75 7.85 22.82
CA ASN A 99 -1.45 8.12 22.20
C ASN A 99 -0.44 6.97 22.45
N THR A 100 -0.79 5.76 22.03
CA THR A 100 0.06 4.57 22.09
C THR A 100 0.18 3.99 20.68
N CYS A 101 1.30 3.32 20.38
CA CYS A 101 1.51 2.80 19.03
C CYS A 101 0.53 1.66 18.70
N GLU A 102 0.13 0.88 19.71
CA GLU A 102 -0.81 -0.23 19.62
C GLU A 102 -2.24 0.24 19.36
N ASP A 103 -2.71 1.25 20.10
CA ASP A 103 -4.08 1.77 19.91
C ASP A 103 -4.23 2.45 18.54
N ILE A 104 -3.20 3.17 18.09
CA ILE A 104 -3.18 3.77 16.75
C ILE A 104 -3.13 2.69 15.67
N ALA A 105 -2.26 1.68 15.81
CA ALA A 105 -2.20 0.55 14.90
C ALA A 105 -3.55 -0.18 14.80
N GLN A 106 -4.23 -0.40 15.92
CA GLN A 106 -5.55 -1.03 15.96
C GLN A 106 -6.63 -0.18 15.28
N PHE A 107 -6.56 1.15 15.43
CA PHE A 107 -7.43 2.09 14.73
C PHE A 107 -7.22 2.04 13.22
N LEU A 108 -5.96 2.04 12.77
CA LEU A 108 -5.61 1.94 11.35
C LEU A 108 -6.01 0.58 10.76
N TYR A 109 -5.81 -0.51 11.51
CA TYR A 109 -6.14 -1.87 11.08
C TYR A 109 -7.64 -2.09 10.91
N LYS A 110 -8.46 -1.54 11.82
CA LYS A 110 -9.93 -1.55 11.65
C LYS A 110 -10.36 -0.79 10.40
N GLY A 111 -9.67 0.28 10.05
CA GLY A 111 -9.83 0.98 8.76
C GLY A 111 -11.22 1.56 8.47
N GLU A 112 -12.11 1.64 9.47
CA GLU A 112 -13.50 2.05 9.25
C GLU A 112 -13.60 3.51 8.79
N GLY A 113 -13.95 3.73 7.52
CA GLY A 113 -14.08 5.08 6.95
C GLY A 113 -12.75 5.82 6.78
N LEU A 114 -11.63 5.10 6.79
CA LEU A 114 -10.30 5.63 6.53
C LEU A 114 -9.90 5.38 5.07
N ASN A 115 -9.27 6.37 4.46
CA ASN A 115 -8.65 6.24 3.15
C ASN A 115 -7.40 5.35 3.28
N LYS A 116 -7.30 4.30 2.47
CA LYS A 116 -6.23 3.30 2.57
C LYS A 116 -4.88 3.78 2.03
N THR A 117 -4.88 4.75 1.13
CA THR A 117 -3.68 5.47 0.70
C THR A 117 -3.13 6.31 1.86
N ALA A 118 -4.00 7.03 2.56
CA ALA A 118 -3.63 7.82 3.74
C ALA A 118 -3.05 6.94 4.89
N ILE A 119 -3.57 5.71 5.06
CA ILE A 119 -2.98 4.72 5.98
C ILE A 119 -1.57 4.35 5.54
N GLY A 120 -1.37 4.00 4.26
CA GLY A 120 -0.07 3.64 3.70
C GLY A 120 0.97 4.76 3.83
N ASP A 121 0.56 6.00 3.57
CA ASP A 121 1.42 7.17 3.71
C ASP A 121 1.89 7.36 5.16
N TYR A 122 0.97 7.24 6.13
CA TYR A 122 1.30 7.38 7.55
C TYR A 122 2.20 6.27 8.07
N LEU A 123 1.88 5.00 7.77
CA LEU A 123 2.70 3.85 8.17
C LEU A 123 4.07 3.88 7.48
N GLY A 124 4.12 4.43 6.27
CA GLY A 124 5.32 4.67 5.51
C GLY A 124 6.12 5.90 5.95
N GLU A 125 5.82 6.61 7.03
CA GLU A 125 6.66 7.75 7.46
C GLU A 125 7.92 7.31 8.22
N ARG A 126 9.02 8.05 8.07
CA ARG A 126 10.34 7.70 8.68
C ARG A 126 10.44 8.05 10.16
N ASP A 127 9.43 8.69 10.71
CA ASP A 127 9.42 9.12 12.11
C ASP A 127 9.40 7.89 13.02
N GLU A 128 10.17 7.92 14.11
CA GLU A 128 10.35 6.77 15.02
C GLU A 128 9.01 6.23 15.55
N PHE A 129 8.09 7.13 15.85
CA PHE A 129 6.74 6.76 16.31
C PHE A 129 5.93 6.04 15.22
N ASN A 130 6.03 6.49 13.97
CA ASN A 130 5.38 5.84 12.82
C ASN A 130 5.95 4.45 12.56
N ILE A 131 7.26 4.27 12.73
CA ILE A 131 7.92 2.96 12.64
C ILE A 131 7.39 2.00 13.71
N GLN A 132 7.24 2.47 14.96
CA GLN A 132 6.65 1.66 16.04
C GLN A 132 5.19 1.29 15.73
N VAL A 133 4.40 2.24 15.23
CA VAL A 133 3.01 1.98 14.78
C VAL A 133 2.99 0.96 13.63
N LEU A 134 3.93 1.03 12.68
CA LEU A 134 4.05 0.05 11.60
C LEU A 134 4.32 -1.36 12.15
N HIS A 135 5.25 -1.51 13.09
CA HIS A 135 5.51 -2.82 13.71
C HIS A 135 4.27 -3.36 14.43
N ALA A 136 3.62 -2.55 15.26
CA ALA A 136 2.37 -2.93 15.93
C ALA A 136 1.24 -3.26 14.92
N PHE A 137 1.16 -2.53 13.81
CA PHE A 137 0.17 -2.78 12.75
C PHE A 137 0.41 -4.11 12.04
N VAL A 138 1.67 -4.44 11.74
CA VAL A 138 2.03 -5.71 11.12
C VAL A 138 1.81 -6.87 12.10
N GLU A 139 2.01 -6.67 13.40
CA GLU A 139 1.73 -7.67 14.43
C GLU A 139 0.25 -8.06 14.53
N LEU A 140 -0.67 -7.15 14.22
CA LEU A 140 -2.11 -7.44 14.12
C LEU A 140 -2.47 -8.38 12.96
N HIS A 141 -1.55 -8.64 12.05
CA HIS A 141 -1.76 -9.61 10.97
C HIS A 141 -1.32 -11.02 11.43
N GLU A 142 -2.24 -11.97 11.29
CA GLU A 142 -2.03 -13.39 11.61
C GLU A 142 -1.55 -14.14 10.35
N PHE A 143 -0.23 -14.31 10.21
CA PHE A 143 0.37 -15.00 9.05
C PHE A 143 0.69 -16.48 9.30
N THR A 144 0.36 -17.01 10.47
CA THR A 144 0.61 -18.41 10.81
C THR A 144 -0.11 -19.35 9.85
N ASP A 145 0.60 -20.38 9.36
CA ASP A 145 0.09 -21.39 8.42
C ASP A 145 -0.39 -20.84 7.06
N LEU A 146 -0.10 -19.57 6.75
CA LEU A 146 -0.35 -18.98 5.45
C LEU A 146 0.91 -19.05 4.59
N ASN A 147 0.71 -19.34 3.30
CA ASN A 147 1.80 -19.16 2.33
C ASN A 147 2.04 -17.67 2.05
N LEU A 148 3.19 -17.36 1.44
CA LEU A 148 3.62 -15.97 1.24
C LEU A 148 2.62 -15.14 0.40
N VAL A 149 1.98 -15.74 -0.61
CA VAL A 149 0.95 -15.04 -1.41
C VAL A 149 -0.29 -14.74 -0.57
N GLN A 150 -0.75 -15.68 0.25
CA GLN A 150 -1.91 -15.48 1.13
C GLN A 150 -1.63 -14.37 2.16
N ALA A 151 -0.45 -14.38 2.79
CA ALA A 151 -0.03 -13.33 3.71
C ALA A 151 0.04 -11.96 3.01
N LEU A 152 0.64 -11.89 1.80
CA LEU A 152 0.67 -10.67 1.00
C LEU A 152 -0.72 -10.16 0.65
N ARG A 153 -1.67 -11.04 0.31
CA ARG A 153 -3.06 -10.64 0.03
C ARG A 153 -3.71 -9.99 1.24
N GLN A 154 -3.55 -10.56 2.43
CA GLN A 154 -4.08 -9.97 3.65
C GLN A 154 -3.42 -8.63 3.96
N PHE A 155 -2.09 -8.56 3.86
CA PHE A 155 -1.33 -7.36 4.16
C PHE A 155 -1.68 -6.19 3.23
N LEU A 156 -1.68 -6.44 1.91
CA LEU A 156 -2.00 -5.44 0.89
C LEU A 156 -3.50 -5.09 0.81
N TRP A 157 -4.36 -5.83 1.52
CA TRP A 157 -5.77 -5.46 1.66
C TRP A 157 -5.97 -4.34 2.69
N SER A 158 -5.10 -4.24 3.69
CA SER A 158 -5.26 -3.35 4.84
C SER A 158 -4.91 -1.89 4.51
N PHE A 159 -4.07 -1.64 3.51
CA PHE A 159 -3.63 -0.31 3.10
C PHE A 159 -3.21 -0.31 1.62
N ARG A 160 -2.91 0.86 1.05
CA ARG A 160 -2.26 0.96 -0.27
C ARG A 160 -0.79 1.29 -0.15
N LEU A 161 0.05 0.61 -0.94
CA LEU A 161 1.48 0.89 -0.95
C LEU A 161 1.72 2.34 -1.41
N PRO A 162 2.56 3.11 -0.70
CA PRO A 162 2.94 4.47 -1.08
C PRO A 162 3.84 4.45 -2.32
N GLY A 163 3.83 5.52 -3.14
CA GLY A 163 4.64 5.61 -4.36
C GLY A 163 6.15 5.77 -4.14
N GLU A 164 6.57 6.19 -2.96
CA GLU A 164 7.96 6.47 -2.61
C GLU A 164 8.71 5.16 -2.23
N ALA A 165 9.79 4.81 -2.95
CA ALA A 165 10.51 3.54 -2.70
C ALA A 165 10.93 3.36 -1.24
N GLN A 166 11.41 4.42 -0.58
CA GLN A 166 11.85 4.35 0.81
C GLN A 166 10.72 4.02 1.79
N LYS A 167 9.47 4.34 1.44
CA LYS A 167 8.30 3.98 2.24
C LYS A 167 7.93 2.53 2.00
N ILE A 168 7.88 2.11 0.73
CA ILE A 168 7.63 0.71 0.33
C ILE A 168 8.63 -0.23 1.02
N ASP A 169 9.92 0.11 0.96
CA ASP A 169 11.01 -0.67 1.53
C ASP A 169 10.77 -0.99 3.01
N ARG A 170 10.47 0.02 3.83
CA ARG A 170 10.19 -0.15 5.26
C ARG A 170 8.97 -1.02 5.54
N MET A 171 7.89 -0.83 4.77
CA MET A 171 6.67 -1.63 4.93
C MET A 171 6.91 -3.10 4.58
N MET A 172 7.63 -3.36 3.49
CA MET A 172 7.95 -4.71 3.04
C MET A 172 8.98 -5.40 3.94
N GLU A 173 9.92 -4.66 4.52
CA GLU A 173 10.86 -5.19 5.52
C GLU A 173 10.11 -5.61 6.80
N ALA A 174 9.24 -4.76 7.32
CA ALA A 174 8.41 -5.10 8.49
C ALA A 174 7.52 -6.32 8.22
N PHE A 175 6.90 -6.40 7.04
CA PHE A 175 6.13 -7.56 6.61
C PHE A 175 6.97 -8.84 6.57
N ALA A 176 8.14 -8.80 5.94
CA ALA A 176 9.01 -9.97 5.81
C ALA A 176 9.48 -10.48 7.19
N GLN A 177 9.84 -9.56 8.09
CA GLN A 177 10.21 -9.88 9.47
C GLN A 177 9.07 -10.62 10.18
N ARG A 178 7.85 -10.09 10.10
CA ARG A 178 6.67 -10.73 10.71
C ARG A 178 6.36 -12.09 10.10
N TYR A 179 6.39 -12.21 8.77
CA TYR A 179 6.09 -13.48 8.11
C TYR A 179 7.07 -14.58 8.56
N CYS A 180 8.37 -14.29 8.62
CA CYS A 180 9.38 -15.22 9.11
C CYS A 180 9.21 -15.57 10.60
N GLN A 181 8.74 -14.64 11.43
CA GLN A 181 8.41 -14.92 12.83
C GLN A 181 7.22 -15.87 12.98
N CYS A 182 6.18 -15.69 12.16
CA CYS A 182 4.99 -16.56 12.17
C CYS A 182 5.25 -17.94 11.53
N ASN A 183 6.19 -18.02 10.58
CA ASN A 183 6.47 -19.24 9.80
C ASN A 183 7.96 -19.60 9.85
N PRO A 184 8.47 -20.02 11.03
CA PRO A 184 9.88 -20.35 11.20
C PRO A 184 10.28 -21.55 10.32
N GLY A 185 11.43 -21.45 9.67
CA GLY A 185 11.99 -22.53 8.85
C GLY A 185 11.53 -22.56 7.39
N VAL A 186 10.58 -21.71 6.97
CA VAL A 186 10.18 -21.59 5.55
C VAL A 186 11.28 -20.91 4.72
N PHE A 187 11.91 -19.88 5.28
CA PHE A 187 12.99 -19.12 4.64
C PHE A 187 14.23 -19.11 5.55
N GLN A 188 15.44 -19.11 4.98
CA GLN A 188 16.69 -19.05 5.74
C GLN A 188 16.93 -17.67 6.36
N SER A 189 16.50 -16.61 5.66
CA SER A 189 16.68 -15.22 6.05
C SER A 189 15.45 -14.38 5.76
N THR A 190 15.26 -13.31 6.53
CA THR A 190 14.26 -12.27 6.24
C THR A 190 14.46 -11.67 4.85
N ASP A 191 15.73 -11.49 4.44
CA ASP A 191 16.10 -11.00 3.11
C ASP A 191 15.52 -11.89 2.01
N THR A 192 15.55 -13.22 2.17
CA THR A 192 14.93 -14.16 1.22
C THR A 192 13.42 -13.91 1.09
N CYS A 193 12.72 -13.77 2.22
CA CYS A 193 11.28 -13.51 2.24
C CYS A 193 10.94 -12.16 1.59
N TYR A 194 11.72 -11.12 1.91
CA TYR A 194 11.59 -9.78 1.37
C TYR A 194 11.76 -9.77 -0.16
N VAL A 195 12.86 -10.33 -0.67
CA VAL A 195 13.18 -10.36 -2.11
C VAL A 195 12.12 -11.17 -2.87
N LEU A 196 11.70 -12.32 -2.32
CA LEU A 196 10.66 -13.15 -2.94
C LEU A 196 9.30 -12.44 -2.96
N SER A 197 8.98 -11.63 -1.95
CA SER A 197 7.75 -10.84 -1.91
C SER A 197 7.66 -9.85 -3.07
N PHE A 198 8.76 -9.15 -3.38
CA PHE A 198 8.83 -8.29 -4.57
C PHE A 198 8.73 -9.08 -5.88
N ALA A 199 9.37 -10.25 -5.95
CA ALA A 199 9.25 -11.12 -7.12
C ALA A 199 7.79 -11.54 -7.38
N ILE A 200 7.02 -11.81 -6.32
CA ILE A 200 5.58 -12.12 -6.39
C ILE A 200 4.76 -10.91 -6.86
N ILE A 201 5.03 -9.71 -6.32
CA ILE A 201 4.34 -8.48 -6.73
C ILE A 201 4.60 -8.19 -8.22
N MET A 202 5.84 -8.33 -8.68
CA MET A 202 6.20 -8.15 -10.09
C MET A 202 5.62 -9.24 -10.99
N LEU A 203 5.48 -10.47 -10.49
CA LEU A 203 4.78 -11.55 -11.18
C LEU A 203 3.31 -11.19 -11.42
N ASN A 204 2.63 -10.58 -10.43
CA ASN A 204 1.25 -10.12 -10.58
C ASN A 204 1.11 -9.13 -11.75
N THR A 205 1.98 -8.12 -11.82
CA THR A 205 1.99 -7.18 -12.95
C THR A 205 2.24 -7.92 -14.27
N SER A 206 3.20 -8.85 -14.30
CA SER A 206 3.60 -9.56 -15.51
C SER A 206 2.49 -10.46 -16.07
N LEU A 207 1.69 -11.10 -15.22
CA LEU A 207 0.62 -12.00 -15.65
C LEU A 207 -0.69 -11.28 -15.99
N HIS A 208 -1.01 -10.20 -15.26
CA HIS A 208 -2.34 -9.59 -15.29
C HIS A 208 -2.42 -8.22 -15.95
N ASN A 209 -1.30 -7.50 -16.13
CA ASN A 209 -1.32 -6.23 -16.86
C ASN A 209 -1.40 -6.49 -18.37
N PRO A 210 -2.44 -6.00 -19.08
CA PRO A 210 -2.59 -6.22 -20.52
C PRO A 210 -1.47 -5.60 -21.38
N ASN A 211 -0.72 -4.63 -20.83
CA ASN A 211 0.43 -4.03 -21.51
C ASN A 211 1.68 -4.92 -21.53
N VAL A 212 1.71 -5.98 -20.70
CA VAL A 212 2.80 -6.96 -20.69
C VAL A 212 2.46 -8.10 -21.65
N LYS A 213 3.25 -8.19 -22.73
CA LYS A 213 3.05 -9.20 -23.79
C LYS A 213 3.67 -10.55 -23.45
N ASP A 214 4.83 -10.54 -22.80
CA ASP A 214 5.55 -11.75 -22.42
C ASP A 214 5.14 -12.16 -21.00
N LYS A 215 4.30 -13.20 -20.91
CA LYS A 215 3.80 -13.72 -19.64
C LYS A 215 4.71 -14.87 -19.20
N PRO A 216 5.45 -14.75 -18.09
CA PRO A 216 6.38 -15.79 -17.66
C PRO A 216 5.61 -17.07 -17.32
N THR A 217 6.15 -18.24 -17.66
CA THR A 217 5.62 -19.54 -17.22
C THR A 217 6.04 -19.86 -15.78
N ALA A 218 5.44 -20.89 -15.19
CA ALA A 218 5.82 -21.37 -13.85
C ALA A 218 7.31 -21.76 -13.79
N GLU A 219 7.80 -22.46 -14.81
CA GLU A 219 9.19 -22.88 -14.93
C GLU A 219 10.13 -21.68 -15.05
N ARG A 220 9.69 -20.63 -15.76
CA ARG A 220 10.46 -19.39 -15.86
C ARG A 220 10.53 -18.68 -14.51
N PHE A 221 9.43 -18.62 -13.76
CA PHE A 221 9.41 -18.03 -12.42
C PHE A 221 10.31 -18.80 -11.44
N ILE A 222 10.32 -20.14 -11.50
CA ILE A 222 11.26 -20.97 -10.71
C ILE A 222 12.71 -20.66 -11.08
N ALA A 223 13.03 -20.61 -12.38
CA ALA A 223 14.38 -20.32 -12.86
C ALA A 223 14.86 -18.91 -12.48
N MET A 224 13.96 -17.92 -12.48
CA MET A 224 14.29 -16.54 -12.10
C MET A 224 14.69 -16.42 -10.63
N ASN A 225 14.09 -17.22 -9.74
CA ASN A 225 14.33 -17.17 -8.30
C ASN A 225 15.35 -18.21 -7.80
N ARG A 226 16.21 -18.73 -8.69
CA ARG A 226 17.32 -19.61 -8.28
C ARG A 226 18.35 -18.87 -7.43
N GLY A 227 18.86 -19.52 -6.40
CA GLY A 227 19.85 -18.96 -5.48
C GLY A 227 19.30 -17.92 -4.49
N ILE A 228 17.99 -17.68 -4.46
CA ILE A 228 17.38 -16.63 -3.62
C ILE A 228 17.49 -16.90 -2.11
N ASN A 229 17.66 -18.17 -1.71
CA ASN A 229 17.68 -18.59 -0.31
C ASN A 229 19.11 -18.63 0.22
N ASP A 230 19.72 -17.45 0.37
CA ASP A 230 21.13 -17.24 0.78
C ASP A 230 22.15 -18.01 -0.09
N GLY A 231 21.90 -18.05 -1.41
CA GLY A 231 22.71 -18.78 -2.39
C GLY A 231 22.20 -20.19 -2.71
N GLY A 232 21.21 -20.69 -1.96
CA GLY A 232 20.48 -21.92 -2.26
C GLY A 232 19.16 -21.71 -2.99
N ASP A 233 18.56 -22.80 -3.46
CA ASP A 233 17.25 -22.79 -4.12
C ASP A 233 16.11 -23.04 -3.11
N LEU A 234 14.96 -22.42 -3.35
CA LEU A 234 13.72 -22.76 -2.65
C LEU A 234 13.08 -24.01 -3.28
N PRO A 235 12.26 -24.77 -2.53
CA PRO A 235 11.54 -25.92 -3.08
C PRO A 235 10.72 -25.54 -4.33
N GLU A 236 10.87 -26.29 -5.42
CA GLU A 236 10.17 -25.98 -6.68
C GLU A 236 8.64 -26.00 -6.51
N GLU A 237 8.13 -26.91 -5.67
CA GLU A 237 6.70 -27.00 -5.35
C GLU A 237 6.19 -25.72 -4.66
N LEU A 238 6.97 -25.14 -3.73
CA LEU A 238 6.62 -23.88 -3.07
C LEU A 238 6.49 -22.76 -4.12
N LEU A 239 7.50 -22.59 -4.98
CA LEU A 239 7.49 -21.55 -6.01
C LEU A 239 6.35 -21.76 -7.03
N ARG A 240 6.06 -23.01 -7.40
CA ARG A 240 4.94 -23.36 -8.28
C ARG A 240 3.59 -23.01 -7.66
N ASN A 241 3.40 -23.30 -6.36
CA ASN A 241 2.18 -22.96 -5.63
C ASN A 241 1.97 -21.45 -5.54
N LEU A 242 3.04 -20.68 -5.29
CA LEU A 242 2.99 -19.21 -5.28
C LEU A 242 2.62 -18.67 -6.67
N TYR A 243 3.22 -19.19 -7.73
CA TYR A 243 2.94 -18.80 -9.11
C TYR A 243 1.48 -19.08 -9.51
N GLU A 244 0.99 -20.29 -9.29
CA GLU A 244 -0.39 -20.65 -9.65
C GLU A 244 -1.40 -19.87 -8.82
N SER A 245 -1.12 -19.55 -7.55
CA SER A 245 -1.99 -18.70 -6.74
C SER A 245 -2.16 -17.30 -7.36
N ILE A 246 -1.06 -16.65 -7.76
CA ILE A 246 -1.12 -15.34 -8.42
C ILE A 246 -1.80 -15.44 -9.77
N LYS A 247 -1.47 -16.45 -10.59
CA LYS A 247 -2.06 -16.64 -11.91
C LYS A 247 -3.59 -16.83 -11.85
N ASN A 248 -4.08 -17.56 -10.85
CA ASN A 248 -5.50 -17.82 -10.68
C ASN A 248 -6.27 -16.60 -10.17
N GLU A 249 -5.70 -15.84 -9.25
CA GLU A 249 -6.34 -14.65 -8.69
C GLU A 249 -5.33 -13.49 -8.57
N PRO A 250 -5.50 -12.36 -9.28
CA PRO A 250 -4.63 -11.20 -9.11
C PRO A 250 -4.76 -10.63 -7.69
N PHE A 251 -3.79 -9.81 -7.25
CA PHE A 251 -3.97 -9.05 -6.00
C PHE A 251 -5.21 -8.15 -6.11
N LYS A 252 -6.13 -8.30 -5.14
CA LYS A 252 -7.29 -7.42 -5.01
C LYS A 252 -6.87 -6.22 -4.20
N ILE A 253 -7.02 -5.03 -4.79
CA ILE A 253 -6.59 -3.81 -4.14
C ILE A 253 -7.79 -2.95 -3.86
N PRO A 254 -7.97 -2.52 -2.61
CA PRO A 254 -9.08 -1.66 -2.23
C PRO A 254 -9.12 -0.41 -3.11
N GLU A 255 -10.26 -0.11 -3.71
CA GLU A 255 -10.43 1.01 -4.66
C GLU A 255 -10.32 2.38 -3.94
N ASP A 256 -9.57 3.32 -4.53
CA ASP A 256 -9.67 4.76 -4.21
C ASP A 256 -9.31 5.63 -5.43
N ASP A 257 -8.44 5.21 -6.35
CA ASP A 257 -7.98 6.08 -7.47
C ASP A 257 -7.41 5.40 -8.74
N GLY A 258 -7.47 4.07 -8.90
CA GLY A 258 -7.09 3.37 -10.15
C GLY A 258 -5.61 3.43 -10.59
N ASN A 259 -4.75 4.17 -9.88
CA ASN A 259 -3.32 4.29 -10.17
C ASN A 259 -2.46 3.43 -9.23
N ASP A 260 -2.73 2.12 -9.23
CA ASP A 260 -2.14 1.19 -8.28
C ASP A 260 -0.72 0.69 -8.66
N LEU A 261 0.14 0.55 -7.65
CA LEU A 261 1.53 0.11 -7.81
C LEU A 261 1.66 -1.34 -8.24
N THR A 262 0.79 -2.25 -7.79
CA THR A 262 0.90 -3.68 -8.13
C THR A 262 0.59 -4.00 -9.59
N HIS A 263 0.02 -3.04 -10.32
CA HIS A 263 -0.16 -3.09 -11.75
C HIS A 263 0.91 -2.30 -12.53
N THR A 264 1.80 -1.58 -11.84
CA THR A 264 2.84 -0.74 -12.44
C THR A 264 4.27 -1.12 -12.05
N PHE A 265 4.47 -2.21 -11.31
CA PHE A 265 5.79 -2.87 -11.16
C PHE A 265 6.21 -3.56 -12.46
N PHE A 266 6.70 -2.77 -13.42
CA PHE A 266 7.27 -3.30 -14.65
C PHE A 266 8.70 -3.78 -14.42
N ASN A 267 9.08 -4.88 -15.08
CA ASN A 267 10.49 -5.21 -15.22
C ASN A 267 11.16 -4.13 -16.11
N PRO A 268 12.08 -3.30 -15.57
CA PRO A 268 12.74 -2.25 -16.34
C PRO A 268 13.73 -2.83 -17.37
N ASP A 269 14.18 -4.06 -17.16
CA ASP A 269 15.18 -4.70 -17.98
C ASP A 269 14.56 -5.22 -19.29
N ARG A 270 14.90 -4.57 -20.41
CA ARG A 270 14.59 -5.04 -21.76
C ARG A 270 15.86 -5.22 -22.57
N GLU A 271 16.06 -6.43 -23.06
CA GLU A 271 17.10 -6.75 -24.04
C GLU A 271 16.53 -6.79 -25.45
N GLY A 272 17.36 -6.46 -26.45
CA GLY A 272 16.94 -6.52 -27.84
C GLY A 272 17.86 -5.79 -28.79
N TRP A 273 17.51 -5.85 -30.08
CA TRP A 273 18.26 -5.20 -31.15
C TRP A 273 17.61 -3.88 -31.51
N LEU A 274 18.36 -2.78 -31.45
CA LEU A 274 17.93 -1.47 -31.94
C LEU A 274 18.91 -0.93 -32.98
N LEU A 275 18.39 -0.13 -33.90
CA LEU A 275 19.21 0.71 -34.78
C LEU A 275 19.51 2.02 -34.03
N LYS A 276 20.79 2.30 -33.79
CA LYS A 276 21.24 3.56 -33.19
C LYS A 276 21.77 4.48 -34.27
N LEU A 277 21.24 5.70 -34.30
CA LEU A 277 21.80 6.79 -35.11
C LEU A 277 23.08 7.30 -34.45
N GLY A 278 24.20 7.14 -35.15
CA GLY A 278 25.48 7.74 -34.77
C GLY A 278 25.74 8.99 -35.59
N GLU A 279 26.15 10.07 -34.94
CA GLU A 279 26.67 11.27 -35.59
C GLU A 279 28.20 11.20 -35.63
N CYS A 280 28.78 11.12 -36.83
CA CYS A 280 30.20 11.29 -37.03
C CYS A 280 30.46 12.67 -37.61
N TRP A 281 31.24 13.48 -36.89
CA TRP A 281 31.67 14.80 -37.33
C TRP A 281 32.83 14.65 -38.30
N GLN A 282 32.64 15.13 -39.53
CA GLN A 282 33.72 15.25 -40.50
C GLN A 282 34.57 16.49 -40.20
N PRO A 283 35.85 16.52 -40.59
CA PRO A 283 36.74 17.67 -40.37
C PRO A 283 36.19 19.00 -40.92
N ASP A 284 35.30 18.89 -41.90
CA ASP A 284 34.74 20.00 -42.68
C ASP A 284 33.49 20.62 -42.01
N GLY A 285 33.13 20.14 -40.81
CA GLY A 285 31.97 20.63 -40.04
C GLY A 285 30.63 19.98 -40.41
N CYS A 286 30.58 19.16 -41.46
CA CYS A 286 29.42 18.33 -41.78
C CYS A 286 29.29 17.14 -40.82
N SER A 287 28.07 16.85 -40.36
CA SER A 287 27.77 15.64 -39.60
C SER A 287 27.20 14.57 -40.52
N LEU A 288 27.78 13.37 -40.48
CA LEU A 288 27.24 12.20 -41.17
C LEU A 288 26.44 11.38 -40.16
N THR A 289 25.15 11.20 -40.41
CA THR A 289 24.28 10.37 -39.60
C THR A 289 24.24 8.95 -40.18
N THR A 290 24.64 7.95 -39.39
CA THR A 290 24.64 6.55 -39.82
C THR A 290 23.86 5.69 -38.84
N TRP A 291 22.97 4.84 -39.37
CA TRP A 291 22.24 3.87 -38.55
C TRP A 291 23.08 2.61 -38.39
N THR A 292 23.36 2.23 -37.14
CA THR A 292 24.11 1.00 -36.82
C THR A 292 23.28 0.08 -35.94
N PRO A 293 23.17 -1.22 -36.25
CA PRO A 293 22.52 -2.19 -35.37
C PRO A 293 23.35 -2.41 -34.11
N ARG A 294 22.69 -2.34 -32.95
CA ARG A 294 23.27 -2.52 -31.63
C ARG A 294 22.39 -3.46 -30.81
N GLY A 295 23.02 -4.43 -30.15
CA GLY A 295 22.38 -5.16 -29.07
C GLY A 295 22.31 -4.25 -27.84
N ILE A 296 21.17 -4.22 -27.16
CA ILE A 296 20.99 -3.53 -25.90
C ILE A 296 20.85 -4.57 -24.82
N LEU A 297 21.72 -4.48 -23.81
CA LEU A 297 21.63 -5.24 -22.58
C LEU A 297 21.36 -4.27 -21.43
N PRO A 298 20.31 -4.47 -20.65
CA PRO A 298 20.07 -3.66 -19.46
C PRO A 298 21.11 -3.97 -18.37
N ARG A 299 21.64 -2.93 -17.73
CA ARG A 299 22.44 -2.98 -16.50
C ARG A 299 21.99 -1.85 -15.57
N GLY A 300 21.02 -2.15 -14.72
CA GLY A 300 19.68 -1.77 -15.12
C GLY A 300 19.18 -0.33 -15.03
N CYS A 301 19.80 0.69 -14.41
CA CYS A 301 19.44 2.09 -14.74
C CYS A 301 20.17 2.58 -16.02
N CYS A 302 21.01 1.73 -16.59
CA CYS A 302 21.75 1.97 -17.81
C CYS A 302 21.43 0.91 -18.86
N ALA A 303 21.48 1.32 -20.13
CA ALA A 303 21.51 0.42 -21.26
C ALA A 303 22.95 0.29 -21.78
N GLU A 304 23.50 -0.92 -21.75
CA GLU A 304 24.78 -1.25 -22.36
C GLU A 304 24.58 -1.59 -23.84
N LEU A 305 25.41 -0.99 -24.71
CA LEU A 305 25.37 -1.23 -26.15
C LEU A 305 26.46 -2.20 -26.58
N VAL A 306 26.05 -3.29 -27.24
CA VAL A 306 26.93 -4.36 -27.74
C VAL A 306 26.95 -4.33 -29.28
N PRO A 307 28.13 -4.49 -29.93
CA PRO A 307 28.20 -4.57 -31.39
C PRO A 307 27.51 -5.82 -31.96
N GLY A 308 26.88 -5.67 -33.14
CA GLY A 308 26.15 -6.75 -33.83
C GLY A 308 27.00 -7.74 -34.63
N SER A 309 28.31 -7.49 -34.77
CA SER A 309 29.25 -8.46 -35.35
C SER A 309 29.88 -9.28 -34.22
N GLY A 310 29.90 -10.60 -34.36
CA GLY A 310 30.34 -11.59 -33.35
C GLY A 310 31.81 -11.54 -32.92
N VAL A 311 32.41 -10.36 -32.83
CA VAL A 311 33.77 -10.11 -32.37
C VAL A 311 33.69 -9.54 -30.95
N ARG A 312 34.01 -10.40 -29.97
CA ARG A 312 34.36 -10.11 -28.57
C ARG A 312 33.68 -8.87 -27.96
N ALA A 313 32.61 -9.09 -27.19
CA ALA A 313 31.86 -8.08 -26.46
C ALA A 313 32.78 -7.13 -25.66
N GLN A 314 33.10 -5.97 -26.23
CA GLN A 314 33.61 -4.83 -25.49
C GLN A 314 32.48 -3.80 -25.42
N SER A 315 32.19 -3.35 -24.21
CA SER A 315 31.22 -2.29 -23.94
C SER A 315 31.57 -1.05 -24.75
N LEU A 316 30.68 -0.59 -25.62
CA LEU A 316 30.91 0.61 -26.43
C LEU A 316 30.45 1.90 -25.72
N GLY A 317 29.88 1.78 -24.52
CA GLY A 317 29.36 2.87 -23.71
C GLY A 317 28.02 2.53 -23.04
N ALA A 318 27.70 3.24 -21.97
CA ALA A 318 26.45 3.13 -21.22
C ALA A 318 25.57 4.36 -21.46
N LEU A 319 24.32 4.14 -21.87
CA LEU A 319 23.29 5.19 -21.87
C LEU A 319 22.64 5.22 -20.49
N HIS A 320 22.68 6.36 -19.81
CA HIS A 320 22.01 6.57 -18.55
C HIS A 320 20.61 7.13 -18.81
N SER A 321 19.57 6.52 -18.25
CA SER A 321 18.26 7.13 -18.20
C SER A 321 18.19 8.08 -17.01
N THR A 322 18.58 9.34 -17.18
CA THR A 322 18.20 10.40 -16.22
C THR A 322 16.79 10.86 -16.60
N GLY A 323 15.86 10.80 -15.65
CA GLY A 323 14.54 11.41 -15.81
C GLY A 323 14.69 12.86 -16.28
N ALA A 324 13.87 13.28 -17.24
CA ALA A 324 13.92 14.61 -17.81
C ALA A 324 13.64 15.66 -16.71
N GLN A 325 14.68 16.26 -16.14
CA GLN A 325 14.55 17.47 -15.35
C GLN A 325 14.09 18.59 -16.28
N GLN A 326 12.85 19.05 -16.13
CA GLN A 326 12.42 20.32 -16.70
C GLN A 326 13.17 21.44 -15.98
N GLY A 327 14.14 22.04 -16.65
CA GLY A 327 14.82 23.24 -16.16
C GLY A 327 13.86 24.43 -16.10
N PRO A 328 14.10 25.39 -15.19
CA PRO A 328 13.18 26.51 -14.96
C PRO A 328 13.13 27.45 -16.16
N ILE A 329 11.93 27.97 -16.44
CA ILE A 329 11.68 29.01 -17.42
C ILE A 329 12.19 30.34 -16.85
N GLY A 330 13.27 30.87 -17.43
CA GLY A 330 13.81 32.21 -17.21
C GLY A 330 14.53 32.69 -18.48
N ALA A 331 14.14 33.87 -18.96
CA ALA A 331 14.44 34.43 -20.29
C ALA A 331 15.90 34.91 -20.51
N PRO A 332 16.23 35.55 -21.65
CA PRO A 332 16.89 34.99 -22.82
C PRO A 332 18.40 35.29 -22.86
N GLY A 333 19.20 34.33 -23.30
CA GLY A 333 20.62 34.58 -23.65
C GLY A 333 21.56 33.43 -23.32
N SER A 334 21.52 32.35 -24.09
CA SER A 334 22.67 31.51 -24.47
C SER A 334 22.16 30.20 -25.09
N GLU A 335 22.46 29.98 -26.38
CA GLU A 335 22.14 28.74 -27.08
C GLU A 335 22.86 27.54 -26.44
N ARG A 336 22.09 26.63 -25.83
CA ARG A 336 22.53 25.25 -25.60
C ARG A 336 21.77 24.33 -26.56
N ARG A 337 22.53 23.60 -27.38
CA ARG A 337 22.04 22.66 -28.38
C ARG A 337 21.21 21.54 -27.73
N ALA A 338 20.05 21.25 -28.31
CA ALA A 338 19.20 20.13 -27.96
C ALA A 338 19.90 18.78 -28.21
N ALA A 339 19.68 17.81 -27.32
CA ALA A 339 20.06 16.42 -27.53
C ALA A 339 19.11 15.75 -28.56
N PRO A 340 19.59 14.85 -29.44
CA PRO A 340 18.72 14.20 -30.41
C PRO A 340 17.87 13.12 -29.73
N GLY A 341 16.55 13.29 -29.79
CA GLY A 341 15.57 12.34 -29.28
C GLY A 341 15.43 11.10 -30.18
N LEU A 342 15.23 9.94 -29.55
CA LEU A 342 14.79 8.70 -30.21
C LEU A 342 13.36 8.91 -30.76
N ARG A 343 13.15 8.75 -32.07
CA ARG A 343 11.83 8.51 -32.65
C ARG A 343 11.70 7.06 -33.08
N VAL A 344 10.62 6.41 -32.64
CA VAL A 344 10.16 5.13 -33.20
C VAL A 344 9.13 5.46 -34.28
N PRO A 345 9.31 5.04 -35.55
CA PRO A 345 8.25 5.18 -36.54
C PRO A 345 7.15 4.14 -36.26
N LEU A 346 5.93 4.62 -36.06
CA LEU A 346 4.70 3.82 -36.13
C LEU A 346 4.45 3.41 -37.60
N HIS A 347 4.04 2.14 -37.78
CA HIS A 347 3.68 1.45 -39.03
C HIS A 347 4.81 1.05 -39.98
N ALA A 348 5.11 -0.26 -40.03
CA ALA A 348 5.38 -0.96 -41.28
C ALA A 348 5.02 -2.45 -41.15
N SER A 349 4.03 -2.84 -41.95
CA SER A 349 3.52 -4.20 -42.18
C SER A 349 4.62 -5.16 -42.68
N GLU A 350 4.41 -6.46 -42.44
CA GLU A 350 5.09 -7.56 -43.11
C GLU A 350 5.27 -7.30 -44.62
N ARG A 351 6.49 -7.43 -45.13
CA ARG A 351 6.81 -7.90 -46.49
C ARG A 351 8.32 -8.17 -46.65
N SER A 352 8.59 -9.41 -47.03
CA SER A 352 9.68 -9.99 -47.82
C SER A 352 10.86 -9.07 -48.20
N LEU A 353 12.06 -9.51 -47.82
CA LEU A 353 13.35 -9.09 -48.40
C LEU A 353 13.36 -9.26 -49.93
N PRO A 354 13.86 -8.28 -50.70
CA PRO A 354 14.57 -8.58 -51.92
C PRO A 354 16.01 -8.05 -51.92
N HIS A 355 16.86 -8.87 -52.52
CA HIS A 355 18.27 -8.76 -52.87
C HIS A 355 18.88 -7.34 -53.04
N LEU A 356 20.01 -7.11 -52.37
CA LEU A 356 21.01 -6.07 -52.66
C LEU A 356 21.76 -6.39 -53.97
N PRO A 357 22.03 -5.41 -54.85
CA PRO A 357 23.15 -5.50 -55.78
C PRO A 357 24.44 -4.97 -55.15
N THR A 358 25.51 -5.67 -55.50
CA THR A 358 26.91 -5.50 -55.13
C THR A 358 27.54 -4.22 -55.67
N ALA A 359 28.57 -3.75 -54.96
CA ALA A 359 29.73 -2.92 -55.38
C ALA A 359 29.74 -1.45 -54.90
N LEU A 360 30.70 -1.12 -54.02
CA LEU A 360 31.92 -0.39 -54.39
C LEU A 360 32.92 -0.32 -53.21
N SER A 361 34.15 -0.69 -53.56
CA SER A 361 35.50 -0.64 -52.95
C SER A 361 35.82 0.06 -51.61
N PRO A 362 36.91 -0.38 -50.91
CA PRO A 362 37.25 0.06 -49.56
C PRO A 362 38.11 1.34 -49.55
N PRO A 363 38.10 2.17 -48.49
CA PRO A 363 39.20 3.08 -48.21
C PRO A 363 40.19 2.49 -47.20
N HIS A 364 41.45 2.79 -47.48
CA HIS A 364 42.69 2.46 -46.77
C HIS A 364 42.82 3.11 -45.36
N PRO A 365 43.78 2.66 -44.54
CA PRO A 365 43.79 2.86 -43.10
C PRO A 365 44.39 4.22 -42.73
N GLY A 366 43.70 4.99 -41.88
CA GLY A 366 44.24 6.27 -41.43
C GLY A 366 43.24 7.17 -40.72
N SER A 367 42.70 6.74 -39.58
CA SER A 367 42.25 7.68 -38.55
C SER A 367 42.10 6.96 -37.21
N THR A 368 43.06 7.20 -36.32
CA THR A 368 42.96 6.82 -34.91
C THR A 368 41.87 7.65 -34.25
N CYS A 369 40.75 7.03 -33.89
CA CYS A 369 39.72 7.66 -33.07
C CYS A 369 40.22 7.70 -31.61
N ARG A 370 40.65 8.88 -31.13
CA ARG A 370 40.92 9.08 -29.70
C ARG A 370 39.60 9.13 -28.95
N GLN A 371 39.23 8.03 -28.30
CA GLN A 371 38.25 8.06 -27.21
C GLN A 371 38.90 8.77 -26.01
N ARG A 372 38.37 9.92 -25.60
CA ARG A 372 38.64 10.45 -24.25
C ARG A 372 37.83 9.60 -23.27
N ALA A 373 38.48 8.65 -22.62
CA ALA A 373 37.96 7.97 -21.46
C ALA A 373 37.89 8.98 -20.30
N TRP A 374 36.68 9.36 -19.88
CA TRP A 374 36.47 9.95 -18.57
C TRP A 374 36.31 8.80 -17.58
N HIS A 375 37.32 8.57 -16.74
CA HIS A 375 37.19 7.73 -15.54
C HIS A 375 36.81 8.63 -14.36
N PRO A 376 35.60 8.51 -13.77
CA PRO A 376 35.43 8.89 -12.38
C PRO A 376 36.02 7.77 -11.51
N ARG A 377 36.96 8.12 -10.63
CA ARG A 377 37.40 7.21 -9.57
C ARG A 377 36.25 7.00 -8.60
N CYS A 378 35.59 5.84 -8.64
CA CYS A 378 34.78 5.38 -7.52
C CYS A 378 35.72 4.77 -6.47
N THR A 379 35.99 5.50 -5.39
CA THR A 379 36.50 4.91 -4.14
C THR A 379 35.40 4.07 -3.50
N ALA A 380 35.36 2.78 -3.83
CA ALA A 380 34.53 1.82 -3.10
C ALA A 380 35.23 1.46 -1.78
N ARG A 381 34.67 1.92 -0.65
CA ARG A 381 34.98 1.34 0.67
C ARG A 381 34.48 -0.11 0.65
N ARG A 382 35.39 -1.06 0.79
CA ARG A 382 35.05 -2.47 1.07
C ARG A 382 34.42 -2.54 2.45
N SER A 383 33.16 -2.92 2.52
CA SER A 383 32.56 -3.51 3.72
C SER A 383 31.71 -4.71 3.31
N GLN A 384 32.22 -5.88 3.70
CA GLN A 384 31.58 -7.17 3.92
C GLN A 384 30.53 -7.67 2.91
N THR A 385 30.91 -8.79 2.28
CA THR A 385 30.12 -9.71 1.47
C THR A 385 28.82 -10.12 2.15
N ARG A 386 27.70 -9.52 1.73
CA ARG A 386 26.37 -10.15 1.73
C ARG A 386 26.16 -10.79 0.36
N ALA A 387 25.51 -11.96 0.31
CA ALA A 387 25.14 -12.60 -0.94
C ALA A 387 24.31 -11.60 -1.78
N CYS A 388 24.78 -11.27 -2.99
CA CYS A 388 24.06 -10.33 -3.86
C CYS A 388 22.72 -10.94 -4.28
N PRO A 389 21.58 -10.25 -4.06
CA PRO A 389 20.34 -10.55 -4.77
C PRO A 389 20.59 -10.60 -6.28
N THR A 390 19.83 -11.41 -7.00
CA THR A 390 19.92 -11.47 -8.47
C THR A 390 19.83 -10.06 -9.09
N PRO A 391 20.63 -9.74 -10.13
CA PRO A 391 20.83 -8.36 -10.62
C PRO A 391 19.56 -7.57 -10.96
N TRP A 392 18.47 -8.25 -11.31
CA TRP A 392 17.20 -7.66 -11.70
C TRP A 392 16.37 -7.10 -10.53
N LEU A 393 16.51 -7.63 -9.30
CA LEU A 393 15.78 -7.17 -8.10
C LEU A 393 16.46 -5.99 -7.40
N LEU A 394 17.80 -5.94 -7.42
CA LEU A 394 18.60 -4.82 -6.92
C LEU A 394 18.32 -3.50 -7.66
N GLN A 395 17.75 -3.59 -8.87
CA GLN A 395 17.42 -2.45 -9.73
C GLN A 395 16.12 -1.72 -9.34
N LEU A 396 15.19 -2.44 -8.69
CA LEU A 396 13.89 -1.91 -8.26
C LEU A 396 14.02 -0.92 -7.10
N LEU A 397 14.94 -1.19 -6.16
CA LEU A 397 15.20 -0.28 -5.03
C LEU A 397 15.86 1.05 -5.43
N ILE A 398 16.50 1.09 -6.61
CA ILE A 398 17.22 2.27 -7.10
C ILE A 398 16.33 3.14 -8.02
N SER A 399 15.17 2.64 -8.45
CA SER A 399 14.37 3.25 -9.54
C SER A 399 13.01 3.81 -9.11
N ALA A 400 12.84 4.29 -7.87
CA ALA A 400 11.74 5.22 -7.61
C ALA A 400 12.06 6.59 -8.21
N PRO A 401 11.14 7.21 -8.97
CA PRO A 401 11.31 8.60 -9.38
C PRO A 401 11.33 9.49 -8.12
N PRO A 402 12.14 10.57 -8.10
CA PRO A 402 11.92 11.63 -7.12
C PRO A 402 10.50 12.17 -7.33
N GLY A 403 9.66 12.10 -6.30
CA GLY A 403 8.32 12.65 -6.32
C GLY A 403 8.37 14.17 -6.50
N ASP A 404 7.82 14.66 -7.60
CA ASP A 404 7.52 16.08 -7.79
C ASP A 404 6.29 16.42 -6.93
N LEU A 405 6.53 16.89 -5.70
CA LEU A 405 5.55 17.67 -4.95
C LEU A 405 5.74 19.15 -5.34
N CYS A 406 4.91 19.63 -6.27
CA CYS A 406 4.60 21.06 -6.39
C CYS A 406 3.08 21.23 -6.53
N PRO A 407 2.41 22.05 -5.69
CA PRO A 407 0.99 22.33 -5.79
C PRO A 407 0.74 23.34 -6.91
N GLY A 408 -0.33 23.13 -7.67
CA GLY A 408 -0.90 24.07 -8.63
C GLY A 408 -2.40 23.95 -8.63
#